data_AF-A0AA36HJQ5-F1
#
_entry.id   AF-A0AA36HJQ5-F1
#
_cell.length_a   1.000
_cell.length_b   1.000
_cell.length_c   1.000
_cell.angle_alpha   90.00
_cell.angle_beta   90.00
_cell.angle_gamma   90.00
#
_symmetry.space_group_name_H-M   'P 1'
#
loop_
_entity.id
_entity.type
_entity.pdbx_description
1 polymer ?
#
loop_
_entity_poly.entity_id
_entity_poly.type
_entity_poly.pdbx_seq_one_letter_code
_entity_poly.pdbx_strand_id
1 'polypeptide(L)'
;MSRWRPVLDAARALPTWPQGAFRLKMGPPTLEGAAAIFRFEDDGAIAAMRSSLREAICSAGGVAAEGCDRSKAKPLPGTAEGDPPPHLPDIVHSTVLRWTAEPSESDLEAARAAFASTSWEPLEVAVSTAKAVIEDIPYMHIPDDPAHTWWRWDA
;
A
#
# COMPACT_ATOMS: atom_id res chain seq x y z
N MET A 1 -15.34 10.16 -1.06
CA MET A 1 -14.14 10.94 -1.46
C MET A 1 -13.94 12.21 -0.64
N SER A 2 -14.94 13.10 -0.51
CA SER A 2 -14.80 14.39 0.21
C SER A 2 -14.29 14.28 1.65
N ARG A 3 -14.55 13.18 2.34
CA ARG A 3 -14.12 12.94 3.74
C ARG A 3 -12.65 12.59 3.88
N TRP A 4 -12.06 11.95 2.86
CA TRP A 4 -10.69 11.47 2.92
C TRP A 4 -9.67 12.55 2.56
N ARG A 5 -10.05 13.50 1.70
CA ARG A 5 -9.16 14.61 1.34
C ARG A 5 -8.67 15.41 2.58
N PRO A 6 -9.53 15.85 3.51
CA PRO A 6 -9.07 16.49 4.76
C PRO A 6 -8.13 15.63 5.60
N VAL A 7 -8.35 14.31 5.65
CA VAL A 7 -7.48 13.38 6.39
C VAL A 7 -6.10 13.29 5.75
N LEU A 8 -6.03 13.15 4.42
CA LEU A 8 -4.76 13.09 3.70
C LEU A 8 -4.01 14.43 3.74
N ASP A 9 -4.72 15.55 3.61
CA ASP A 9 -4.15 16.88 3.74
C ASP A 9 -3.59 17.11 5.15
N ALA A 10 -4.32 16.68 6.20
CA ALA A 10 -3.86 16.75 7.58
C ALA A 10 -2.63 15.86 7.82
N ALA A 11 -2.63 14.62 7.32
CA ALA A 11 -1.49 13.72 7.43
C ALA A 11 -0.23 14.31 6.78
N ARG A 12 -0.36 14.88 5.57
CA ARG A 12 0.73 15.55 4.86
C ARG A 12 1.28 16.75 5.63
N ALA A 13 0.43 17.47 6.35
CA ALA A 13 0.84 18.65 7.12
C ALA A 13 1.63 18.30 8.40
N LEU A 14 1.66 17.02 8.80
CA LEU A 14 2.43 16.60 9.98
C LEU A 14 3.94 16.63 9.71
N PRO A 15 4.76 17.05 10.68
CA PRO A 15 6.23 17.09 10.53
C PRO A 15 6.87 15.72 10.26
N THR A 16 6.18 14.64 10.62
CA THR A 16 6.60 13.26 10.37
C THR A 16 6.43 12.82 8.92
N TRP A 17 5.60 13.52 8.13
CA TRP A 17 5.46 13.21 6.71
C TRP A 17 6.77 13.50 5.97
N PRO A 18 7.24 12.63 5.05
CA PRO A 18 8.45 12.87 4.27
C PRO A 18 8.40 14.22 3.54
N GLN A 19 9.41 15.06 3.76
CA GLN A 19 9.47 16.41 3.19
C GLN A 19 10.14 16.47 1.81
N GLY A 20 10.65 15.34 1.32
CA GLY A 20 11.35 15.26 0.05
C GLY A 20 11.32 13.83 -0.51
N ALA A 21 11.98 13.64 -1.64
CA ALA A 21 12.02 12.35 -2.29
C ALA A 21 12.82 11.35 -1.44
N PHE A 22 12.36 10.11 -1.39
CA PHE A 22 13.04 9.00 -0.71
C PHE A 22 13.25 7.84 -1.67
N ARG A 23 13.94 6.79 -1.23
CA ARG A 23 14.24 5.63 -2.07
C ARG A 23 13.61 4.37 -1.49
N LEU A 24 13.11 3.55 -2.39
CA LEU A 24 12.73 2.18 -2.12
C LEU A 24 13.71 1.25 -2.80
N LYS A 25 14.11 0.18 -2.12
CA LYS A 25 14.91 -0.88 -2.69
C LYS A 25 14.03 -2.09 -2.94
N MET A 26 13.89 -2.48 -4.20
CA MET A 26 13.09 -3.61 -4.62
C MET A 26 13.89 -4.90 -4.50
N GLY A 27 13.46 -5.78 -3.59
CA GLY A 27 14.02 -7.11 -3.43
C GLY A 27 13.66 -8.05 -4.58
N PRO A 28 14.24 -9.26 -4.61
CA PRO A 28 13.87 -10.28 -5.57
C PRO A 28 12.40 -10.64 -5.42
N PRO A 29 11.76 -11.13 -6.50
CA PRO A 29 10.37 -11.53 -6.41
C PRO A 29 10.21 -12.77 -5.53
N THR A 30 9.17 -12.82 -4.71
CA THR A 30 8.82 -13.97 -3.86
C THR A 30 7.44 -14.50 -4.20
N LEU A 31 7.20 -15.79 -3.95
CA LEU A 31 5.88 -16.40 -4.04
C LEU A 31 5.30 -16.60 -2.64
N GLU A 32 4.17 -15.96 -2.37
CA GLU A 32 3.47 -15.96 -1.08
C GLU A 32 2.01 -16.36 -1.27
N GLY A 33 1.73 -17.64 -0.99
CA GLY A 33 0.42 -18.23 -1.28
C GLY A 33 0.11 -18.18 -2.78
N ALA A 34 -1.03 -17.58 -3.13
CA ALA A 34 -1.51 -17.43 -4.51
C ALA A 34 -1.02 -16.14 -5.20
N ALA A 35 -0.01 -15.44 -4.68
CA ALA A 35 0.52 -14.22 -5.29
C ALA A 35 2.05 -14.25 -5.39
N ALA A 36 2.57 -13.73 -6.50
CA ALA A 36 3.96 -13.34 -6.60
C ALA A 36 4.09 -11.83 -6.37
N ILE A 37 5.05 -11.44 -5.54
CA ILE A 37 5.22 -10.05 -5.12
C ILE A 37 6.69 -9.62 -5.21
N PHE A 38 6.91 -8.33 -5.42
CA PHE A 38 8.17 -7.66 -5.08
C PHE A 38 8.01 -6.95 -3.75
N ARG A 39 8.87 -7.26 -2.77
CA ARG A 39 8.93 -6.51 -1.51
C ARG A 39 9.84 -5.31 -1.65
N PHE A 40 9.44 -4.19 -1.06
CA PHE A 40 10.27 -3.00 -0.97
C PHE A 40 10.81 -2.82 0.44
N GLU A 41 12.10 -2.51 0.53
CA GLU A 41 12.73 -1.96 1.72
C GLU A 41 12.73 -0.44 1.60
N ASP A 42 12.43 0.27 2.69
CA ASP A 42 12.49 1.73 2.78
C ASP A 42 13.39 2.17 3.93
N ASP A 43 13.79 3.44 3.92
CA ASP A 43 14.58 4.09 4.97
C ASP A 43 13.72 4.60 6.15
N GLY A 44 12.46 4.16 6.23
CA GLY A 44 11.48 4.57 7.23
C GLY A 44 10.50 5.63 6.74
N ALA A 45 10.64 6.15 5.52
CA ALA A 45 9.71 7.12 4.95
C ALA A 45 8.25 6.60 4.89
N ILE A 46 8.03 5.35 4.50
CA ILE A 46 6.69 4.74 4.46
C ILE A 46 6.15 4.53 5.87
N ALA A 47 7.01 4.12 6.81
CA ALA A 47 6.62 4.02 8.22
C ALA A 47 6.19 5.38 8.79
N ALA A 48 6.89 6.45 8.41
CA ALA A 48 6.57 7.82 8.79
C ALA A 48 5.23 8.27 8.18
N MET A 49 5.00 8.04 6.88
CA MET A 49 3.71 8.29 6.22
C MET A 49 2.56 7.54 6.89
N ARG A 50 2.74 6.25 7.22
CA ARG A 50 1.74 5.45 7.95
C ARG A 50 1.45 6.05 9.32
N SER A 51 2.47 6.53 10.02
CA SER A 51 2.30 7.21 11.31
C SER A 51 1.47 8.48 11.18
N SER A 52 1.79 9.32 10.20
CA SER A 52 1.03 10.54 9.93
C SER A 52 -0.42 10.26 9.54
N LEU A 53 -0.66 9.22 8.72
CA LEU A 53 -2.01 8.79 8.36
C LEU A 53 -2.80 8.29 9.56
N ARG A 54 -2.18 7.48 10.42
CA ARG A 54 -2.80 6.99 11.66
C ARG A 54 -3.24 8.15 12.54
N GLU A 55 -2.35 9.12 12.75
CA GLU A 55 -2.64 10.32 13.54
C GLU A 55 -3.81 11.11 12.95
N ALA A 56 -3.78 11.41 11.65
CA ALA A 56 -4.84 12.14 10.98
C ALA A 56 -6.20 11.41 10.99
N ILE A 57 -6.21 10.08 10.83
CA ILE A 57 -7.42 9.25 10.94
C ILE A 57 -8.00 9.33 12.36
N CYS A 58 -7.15 9.22 13.38
CA CYS A 58 -7.55 9.34 14.78
C CYS A 58 -8.12 10.73 15.08
N SER A 59 -7.47 11.81 14.62
CA SER A 59 -7.95 13.18 14.77
C SER A 59 -9.29 13.42 14.07
N ALA A 60 -9.54 12.72 12.96
CA ALA A 60 -10.84 12.75 12.28
C ALA A 60 -11.90 11.85 12.94
N GLY A 61 -11.59 11.16 14.04
CA GLY A 61 -12.52 10.36 14.84
C GLY A 61 -12.65 8.89 14.41
N GLY A 62 -11.82 8.42 13.48
CA GLY A 62 -11.70 7.00 13.09
C GLY A 62 -10.58 6.29 13.84
N VAL A 63 -10.40 5.00 13.55
CA VAL A 63 -9.27 4.18 14.02
C VAL A 63 -8.90 3.24 12.89
N ALA A 64 -7.64 3.28 12.44
CA ALA A 64 -7.18 2.36 11.41
C ALA A 64 -6.89 0.97 11.97
N ALA A 65 -7.24 -0.07 11.22
CA ALA A 65 -6.66 -1.41 11.41
C ALA A 65 -5.17 -1.38 11.09
N GLU A 66 -4.39 -2.21 11.77
CA GLU A 66 -2.95 -2.39 11.52
C GLU A 66 -2.63 -3.87 11.37
N GLY A 67 -1.78 -4.20 10.40
CA GLY A 67 -1.42 -5.60 10.11
C GLY A 67 -2.65 -6.42 9.68
N CYS A 68 -2.77 -7.65 10.18
CA CYS A 68 -3.86 -8.56 9.81
C CYS A 68 -5.11 -8.44 10.71
N ASP A 69 -5.02 -7.81 11.89
CA ASP A 69 -6.15 -7.67 12.82
C ASP A 69 -6.95 -6.40 12.51
N ARG A 70 -8.19 -6.61 12.05
CA ARG A 70 -9.13 -5.53 11.73
C ARG A 70 -10.20 -5.31 12.79
N SER A 71 -10.22 -6.10 13.87
CA SER A 71 -11.31 -6.13 14.86
C SER A 71 -11.49 -4.84 15.65
N LYS A 72 -10.41 -4.06 15.81
CA LYS A 72 -10.38 -2.82 16.60
C LYS A 72 -10.56 -1.55 15.76
N ALA A 73 -10.68 -1.69 14.44
CA ALA A 73 -10.76 -0.56 13.55
C ALA A 73 -12.15 0.09 13.60
N LYS A 74 -12.18 1.42 13.40
CA LYS A 74 -13.37 2.23 13.50
C LYS A 74 -13.49 3.12 12.27
N PRO A 75 -14.64 3.11 11.58
CA PRO A 75 -14.84 3.97 10.42
C PRO A 75 -14.84 5.46 10.81
N LEU A 76 -14.54 6.32 9.85
CA LEU A 76 -14.64 7.78 10.04
C LEU A 76 -16.10 8.19 10.28
N PRO A 77 -16.39 9.25 11.04
CA PRO A 77 -17.74 9.75 11.25
C PRO A 77 -18.51 9.99 9.94
N GLY A 78 -19.73 9.44 9.90
CA GLY A 78 -20.67 9.52 8.79
C GLY A 78 -20.33 8.65 7.57
N THR A 79 -19.33 7.76 7.66
CA THR A 79 -19.12 6.67 6.71
C THR A 79 -20.41 5.84 6.55
N ALA A 80 -20.71 5.36 5.34
CA ALA A 80 -21.94 4.62 5.09
C ALA A 80 -21.93 3.29 5.86
N GLU A 81 -23.13 2.79 6.18
CA GLU A 81 -23.26 1.48 6.81
C GLU A 81 -22.73 0.38 5.86
N GLY A 82 -21.85 -0.47 6.37
CA GLY A 82 -21.22 -1.55 5.60
C GLY A 82 -19.86 -1.20 4.97
N ASP A 83 -19.49 0.09 4.87
CA ASP A 83 -18.16 0.47 4.39
C ASP A 83 -17.07 0.02 5.39
N PRO A 84 -15.97 -0.58 4.93
CA PRO A 84 -14.92 -1.04 5.82
C PRO A 84 -14.20 0.14 6.50
N PRO A 85 -13.75 -0.04 7.75
CA PRO A 85 -12.93 0.96 8.42
C PRO A 85 -11.56 1.10 7.71
N PRO A 86 -10.85 2.23 7.96
CA PRO A 86 -9.49 2.41 7.44
C PRO A 86 -8.57 1.24 7.79
N HIS A 87 -7.66 0.88 6.88
CA HIS A 87 -6.64 -0.16 7.10
C HIS A 87 -5.28 0.33 6.63
N LEU A 88 -4.27 0.17 7.47
CA LEU A 88 -2.86 0.45 7.17
C LEU A 88 -2.08 -0.88 7.20
N PRO A 89 -1.91 -1.57 6.05
CA PRO A 89 -1.09 -2.76 5.96
C PRO A 89 0.36 -2.46 6.36
N ASP A 90 1.03 -3.43 6.97
CA ASP A 90 2.45 -3.37 7.37
C ASP A 90 3.40 -3.76 6.22
N ILE A 91 2.91 -4.47 5.22
CA ILE A 91 3.67 -4.87 4.02
C ILE A 91 3.79 -3.73 3.00
N VAL A 92 4.99 -3.49 2.47
CA VAL A 92 5.25 -2.64 1.30
C VAL A 92 5.65 -3.56 0.15
N HIS A 93 4.78 -3.72 -0.84
CA HIS A 93 5.02 -4.63 -1.95
C HIS A 93 4.30 -4.17 -3.22
N SER A 94 4.75 -4.69 -4.36
CA SER A 94 3.97 -4.72 -5.60
C SER A 94 3.59 -6.16 -5.88
N THR A 95 2.30 -6.45 -6.02
CA THR A 95 1.89 -7.73 -6.62
C THR A 95 2.22 -7.69 -8.11
N VAL A 96 2.73 -8.79 -8.66
CA VAL A 96 3.05 -8.89 -10.10
C VAL A 96 2.36 -10.06 -10.79
N LEU A 97 1.96 -11.04 -9.99
CA LEU A 97 1.15 -12.15 -10.46
C LEU A 97 0.22 -12.57 -9.34
N ARG A 98 -0.99 -12.94 -9.72
CA ARG A 98 -1.95 -13.60 -8.83
C ARG A 98 -2.55 -14.76 -9.59
N TRP A 99 -2.58 -15.93 -8.96
CA TRP A 99 -3.27 -17.08 -9.51
C TRP A 99 -4.78 -16.85 -9.43
N THR A 100 -5.49 -17.16 -10.51
CA THR A 100 -6.94 -17.01 -10.58
C THR A 100 -7.67 -18.05 -9.72
N ALA A 101 -7.03 -19.19 -9.47
CA ALA A 101 -7.43 -20.23 -8.54
C ALA A 101 -6.20 -20.69 -7.76
N GLU A 102 -6.40 -21.32 -6.61
CA GLU A 102 -5.28 -21.86 -5.82
C GLU A 102 -4.54 -22.93 -6.65
N PRO A 103 -3.24 -22.75 -6.93
CA PRO A 103 -2.45 -23.71 -7.69
C PRO A 103 -2.27 -25.02 -6.92
N SER A 104 -1.98 -26.11 -7.64
CA SER A 104 -1.57 -27.35 -6.99
C SER A 104 -0.23 -27.19 -6.27
N GLU A 105 0.05 -28.03 -5.28
CA GLU A 105 1.34 -27.99 -4.56
C GLU A 105 2.53 -28.17 -5.53
N SER A 106 2.41 -29.08 -6.51
CA SER A 106 3.45 -29.28 -7.52
C SER A 106 3.68 -28.03 -8.38
N ASP A 107 2.63 -27.28 -8.71
CA ASP A 107 2.76 -26.04 -9.48
C ASP A 107 3.40 -24.94 -8.64
N LEU A 108 3.07 -24.86 -7.34
CA LEU A 108 3.72 -23.95 -6.40
C LEU A 108 5.21 -24.25 -6.25
N GLU A 109 5.59 -25.52 -6.11
CA GLU A 109 6.99 -25.94 -6.02
C GLU A 109 7.75 -25.59 -7.30
N ALA A 110 7.18 -25.89 -8.47
CA ALA A 110 7.77 -25.53 -9.76
C ALA A 110 7.96 -24.01 -9.91
N ALA A 111 6.95 -23.22 -9.52
CA ALA A 111 7.04 -21.76 -9.53
C ALA A 111 8.11 -21.25 -8.56
N ARG A 112 8.17 -21.76 -7.32
CA ARG A 112 9.21 -21.39 -6.35
C ARG A 112 10.62 -21.68 -6.89
N ALA A 113 10.82 -22.84 -7.52
CA ALA A 113 12.11 -23.20 -8.12
C ALA A 113 12.51 -22.27 -9.27
N ALA A 114 11.55 -21.87 -10.11
CA ALA A 114 11.79 -20.91 -11.19
C ALA A 114 12.17 -19.52 -10.65
N PHE A 115 11.47 -19.03 -9.61
CA PHE A 115 11.79 -17.73 -9.00
C PHE A 115 13.16 -17.76 -8.32
N ALA A 116 13.50 -18.84 -7.62
CA ALA A 116 14.80 -18.98 -6.93
C ALA A 116 16.00 -19.05 -7.88
N SER A 117 15.81 -19.52 -9.12
CA SER A 117 16.89 -19.63 -10.11
C SER A 117 17.13 -18.35 -10.92
N THR A 118 16.29 -17.31 -10.72
CA THR A 118 16.44 -16.03 -11.40
C THR A 118 17.50 -15.17 -10.72
N SER A 119 18.53 -14.75 -11.45
CA SER A 119 19.47 -13.74 -10.96
C SER A 119 18.73 -12.41 -10.79
N TRP A 120 18.79 -11.82 -9.60
CA TRP A 120 18.17 -10.54 -9.32
C TRP A 120 19.21 -9.49 -8.93
N GLU A 121 19.14 -8.35 -9.59
CA GLU A 121 19.83 -7.14 -9.17
C GLU A 121 18.81 -6.22 -8.48
N PRO A 122 19.02 -5.84 -7.21
CA PRO A 122 18.12 -4.93 -6.51
C PRO A 122 17.95 -3.62 -7.28
N LEU A 123 16.71 -3.25 -7.55
CA LEU A 123 16.38 -1.98 -8.19
C LEU A 123 16.13 -0.92 -7.12
N GLU A 124 16.80 0.22 -7.23
CA GLU A 124 16.45 1.42 -6.45
C GLU A 124 15.40 2.24 -7.20
N VAL A 125 14.30 2.55 -6.53
CA VAL A 125 13.21 3.37 -7.06
C VAL A 125 13.16 4.66 -6.26
N ALA A 126 13.35 5.80 -6.93
CA ALA A 126 13.12 7.10 -6.34
C ALA A 126 11.62 7.39 -6.26
N VAL A 127 11.14 7.72 -5.06
CA VAL A 127 9.75 8.09 -4.81
C VAL A 127 9.69 9.59 -4.56
N SER A 128 9.10 10.32 -5.49
CA SER A 128 8.87 11.77 -5.40
C SER A 128 7.39 12.14 -5.30
N THR A 129 6.48 11.17 -5.36
CA THR A 129 5.05 11.44 -5.39
C THR A 129 4.29 10.33 -4.67
N ALA A 130 3.22 10.69 -3.95
CA ALA A 130 2.22 9.77 -3.43
C ALA A 130 0.83 10.23 -3.88
N LYS A 131 -0.04 9.28 -4.20
CA LYS A 131 -1.36 9.54 -4.77
C LYS A 131 -2.41 8.74 -4.03
N ALA A 132 -3.60 9.32 -3.89
CA ALA A 132 -4.77 8.57 -3.52
C ALA A 132 -5.60 8.31 -4.77
N VAL A 133 -5.99 7.05 -4.88
CA VAL A 133 -6.63 6.45 -6.04
C VAL A 133 -7.94 5.80 -5.63
N ILE A 134 -8.80 5.51 -6.59
CA ILE A 134 -10.00 4.71 -6.36
C ILE A 134 -9.95 3.54 -7.30
N GLU A 135 -10.17 2.36 -6.73
CA GLU A 135 -10.21 1.11 -7.45
C GLU A 135 -11.55 0.44 -7.21
N ASP A 136 -12.26 0.16 -8.30
CA ASP A 136 -13.45 -0.71 -8.27
C ASP A 136 -13.05 -2.18 -8.50
N ILE A 137 -11.89 -2.40 -9.11
CA ILE A 137 -11.27 -3.69 -9.36
C ILE A 137 -9.80 -3.57 -8.92
N PRO A 138 -9.25 -4.52 -8.15
CA PRO A 138 -7.85 -4.49 -7.74
C PRO A 138 -6.94 -4.60 -8.97
N TYR A 139 -6.52 -3.46 -9.51
CA TYR A 139 -5.54 -3.40 -10.59
C TYR A 139 -4.16 -3.19 -10.00
N MET A 140 -3.20 -3.97 -10.50
CA MET A 140 -1.77 -3.77 -10.17
C MET A 140 -1.20 -2.48 -10.81
N HIS A 141 -1.94 -1.86 -11.73
CA HIS A 141 -1.55 -0.66 -12.45
C HIS A 141 -2.72 0.31 -12.53
N ILE A 142 -2.58 1.47 -11.87
CA ILE A 142 -3.59 2.53 -11.89
C ILE A 142 -3.10 3.62 -12.83
N PRO A 143 -3.89 4.00 -13.86
CA PRO A 143 -3.54 5.09 -14.75
C PRO A 143 -3.26 6.40 -13.99
N ASP A 144 -2.22 7.13 -14.41
CA ASP A 144 -1.95 8.46 -13.90
C ASP A 144 -2.83 9.51 -14.61
N ASP A 145 -4.12 9.51 -14.28
CA ASP A 145 -5.08 10.46 -14.83
C ASP A 145 -6.08 10.98 -13.78
N PRO A 146 -6.79 12.09 -14.09
CA PRO A 146 -7.77 12.68 -13.17
C PRO A 146 -9.03 11.83 -12.92
N ALA A 147 -9.28 10.78 -13.71
CA ALA A 147 -10.40 9.87 -13.49
C ALA A 147 -10.10 8.87 -12.37
N HIS A 148 -8.82 8.51 -12.18
CA HIS A 148 -8.39 7.51 -11.19
C HIS A 148 -7.70 8.12 -9.97
N THR A 149 -7.03 9.26 -10.13
CA THR A 149 -6.31 9.95 -9.06
C THR A 149 -7.06 11.18 -8.59
N TRP A 150 -7.38 11.24 -7.30
CA TRP A 150 -8.18 12.34 -6.71
C TRP A 150 -7.43 13.13 -5.63
N TRP A 151 -6.24 12.70 -5.21
CA TRP A 151 -5.35 13.43 -4.29
C TRP A 151 -3.89 13.12 -4.61
N ARG A 152 -2.99 14.09 -4.37
CA ARG A 152 -1.56 13.98 -4.70
C ARG A 152 -0.69 14.77 -3.72
N TRP A 153 0.42 14.17 -3.33
CA TRP A 153 1.58 14.81 -2.73
C TRP A 153 2.76 14.70 -3.69
N ASP A 154 3.49 15.79 -3.86
CA ASP A 154 4.76 15.86 -4.57
C ASP A 154 5.83 16.36 -3.59
N ALA A 155 6.99 15.69 -3.64
CA ALA A 155 8.19 15.97 -2.88
C ALA A 155 8.92 17.24 -3.36
#